data_AF-A0A7C1DJI1-F1
#
_entry.id   AF-A0A7C1DJI1-F1
#
_cell.length_a   1.000
_cell.length_b   1.000
_cell.length_c   1.000
_cell.angle_alpha   90.00
_cell.angle_beta   90.00
_cell.angle_gamma   90.00
#
_symmetry.space_group_name_H-M   'P 1'
#
loop_
_entity.id
_entity.type
_entity.pdbx_description
1 polymer ?
#
loop_
_entity_poly.entity_id
_entity_poly.type
_entity_poly.pdbx_seq_one_letter_code
_entity_poly.pdbx_strand_id
1 'polypeptide(L)' 'MAFVPVVDEEKCKGCEECVDNCTAAVLEMVEGFAYVGRSENCQGCGNCVQVCDYDAIKVIKDNRQALSPTLASLFKDLPE' A
#
# COMPACT_ATOMS: atom_id res chain seq x y z
N MET A 1 12.04 -4.88 -7.36
CA MET A 1 11.77 -4.34 -6.01
C MET A 1 10.36 -3.81 -6.06
N ALA A 2 9.46 -4.32 -5.23
CA ALA A 2 8.08 -3.84 -5.19
C ALA A 2 7.86 -3.03 -3.92
N PHE A 3 7.10 -1.95 -4.03
CA PHE A 3 6.62 -1.19 -2.88
C PHE A 3 5.13 -1.44 -2.73
N VAL A 4 4.64 -1.43 -1.51
CA VAL A 4 3.22 -1.62 -1.22
C VAL A 4 2.81 -0.55 -0.22
N PRO A 5 1.84 0.32 -0.54
CA PRO A 5 1.23 1.17 0.46
C PRO A 5 0.31 0.32 1.34
N VAL A 6 0.24 0.65 2.62
CA VAL A 6 -0.64 0.04 3.62
C VAL A 6 -1.42 1.18 4.27
N VAL A 7 -2.74 1.04 4.32
CA VAL A 7 -3.63 2.02 4.94
C VAL A 7 -4.13 1.45 6.27
N ASP A 8 -4.07 2.27 7.30
CA ASP A 8 -4.62 2.05 8.63
C ASP A 8 -6.04 2.64 8.67
N GLU A 9 -7.04 1.77 8.66
CA GLU A 9 -8.46 2.14 8.60
C GLU A 9 -8.92 2.88 9.88
N GLU A 10 -8.27 2.66 11.02
CA GLU A 10 -8.63 3.33 12.28
C GLU A 10 -8.24 4.82 12.25
N LYS A 11 -7.14 5.13 11.56
CA LYS A 11 -6.63 6.50 11.40
C LYS A 11 -7.17 7.20 10.16
N CYS A 12 -7.49 6.45 9.11
CA CYS A 12 -8.01 7.01 7.87
C CYS A 12 -9.33 7.76 8.13
N LYS A 13 -9.43 9.00 7.66
CA LYS A 13 -10.65 9.82 7.75
C LYS A 13 -11.39 9.98 6.43
N GLY A 14 -10.93 9.31 5.38
CA GLY A 14 -11.60 9.36 4.09
C GLY A 14 -11.50 10.69 3.37
N CYS A 15 -10.42 11.46 3.56
CA CYS A 15 -10.25 12.78 2.94
C CYS A 15 -9.84 12.73 1.45
N GLU A 16 -9.61 11.55 0.89
CA GLU A 16 -9.28 11.31 -0.54
C GLU A 16 -7.95 11.92 -1.05
N GLU A 17 -7.29 12.79 -0.27
CA GLU A 17 -6.01 13.45 -0.58
C GLU A 17 -4.93 12.49 -1.15
N CYS A 18 -4.84 11.29 -0.57
CA CYS A 18 -3.87 10.28 -0.98
C CYS A 18 -4.16 9.66 -2.35
N VAL A 19 -5.43 9.58 -2.75
CA VAL A 19 -5.87 9.06 -4.06
C VAL A 19 -5.56 10.08 -5.13
N ASP A 20 -5.88 11.36 -4.88
CA ASP A 20 -5.63 12.46 -5.82
C ASP A 20 -4.13 12.71 -6.07
N ASN A 21 -3.30 12.55 -5.04
CA ASN A 21 -1.85 12.74 -5.15
C ASN A 21 -1.10 11.49 -5.65
N CYS A 22 -1.79 10.36 -5.87
CA CYS A 22 -1.17 9.15 -6.36
C CYS A 22 -1.08 9.15 -7.89
N THR A 23 0.07 9.57 -8.43
CA THR A 23 0.33 9.56 -9.89
C THR A 23 0.24 8.18 -10.54
N ALA A 24 0.38 7.11 -9.75
CA ALA A 24 0.27 5.73 -10.21
C ALA A 24 -1.14 5.13 -10.03
N ALA A 25 -2.10 5.90 -9.50
CA ALA A 25 -3.48 5.47 -9.24
C ALA A 25 -3.58 4.10 -8.52
N VAL A 26 -2.75 3.96 -7.47
CA VAL A 26 -2.64 2.72 -6.68
C VAL A 26 -3.73 2.63 -5.61
N LEU A 27 -4.15 3.79 -5.10
CA LEU A 27 -5.13 3.93 -4.04
C LEU A 27 -6.50 4.23 -4.65
N GLU A 28 -7.55 3.69 -4.03
CA GLU A 28 -8.95 3.84 -4.43
C GLU A 28 -9.80 4.08 -3.17
N MET A 29 -10.96 4.71 -3.30
CA MET A 29 -11.86 4.92 -2.17
C MET A 29 -12.93 3.84 -2.13
N VAL A 30 -13.05 3.17 -0.98
CA VAL A 30 -14.04 2.11 -0.74
C VAL A 30 -14.73 2.40 0.59
N GLU A 31 -16.06 2.49 0.57
CA GLU A 31 -16.88 2.75 1.77
C GLU A 31 -16.46 3.98 2.60
N GLY A 32 -15.88 4.99 1.94
CA GLY A 32 -15.39 6.20 2.59
C GLY A 32 -13.98 6.08 3.19
N PHE A 33 -13.26 4.99 2.96
CA PHE A 33 -11.87 4.79 3.37
C PHE A 33 -10.95 4.58 2.16
N ALA A 34 -9.68 4.93 2.32
CA ALA A 34 -8.67 4.68 1.29
C ALA A 34 -8.27 3.20 1.32
N TYR A 35 -8.33 2.56 0.16
CA TYR A 35 -7.99 1.16 -0.07
C TYR A 35 -6.90 1.04 -1.14
N VAL A 36 -6.15 -0.07 -1.12
CA VAL A 36 -5.03 -0.31 -2.04
C VAL A 36 -5.49 -1.26 -3.15
N GLY A 37 -5.87 -0.72 -4.31
CA GLY A 37 -6.38 -1.50 -5.44
C GLY A 37 -5.29 -2.11 -6.33
N ARG A 38 -4.21 -1.36 -6.60
CA ARG A 38 -3.15 -1.77 -7.55
C ARG A 38 -1.74 -1.63 -6.99
N SER A 39 -1.47 -2.33 -5.89
CA SER A 39 -0.17 -2.24 -5.19
C SER A 39 1.04 -2.54 -6.07
N GLU A 40 0.89 -3.39 -7.09
CA GLU A 40 1.94 -3.73 -8.06
C GLU A 40 2.49 -2.52 -8.84
N ASN A 41 1.68 -1.47 -9.03
CA ASN A 41 2.09 -0.26 -9.73
C ASN A 41 2.81 0.74 -8.82
N CYS A 42 2.83 0.51 -7.51
CA CYS A 42 3.43 1.43 -6.57
C CYS A 42 4.95 1.49 -6.74
N GLN A 43 5.43 2.69 -7.09
CA GLN A 43 6.86 2.97 -7.25
C GLN A 43 7.53 3.37 -5.92
N GLY A 44 6.77 3.47 -4.83
CA GLY A 44 7.27 3.88 -3.53
C GLY A 44 7.67 5.35 -3.44
N CYS A 45 7.03 6.24 -4.22
CA CYS A 45 7.34 7.68 -4.22
C CYS A 45 7.05 8.38 -2.88
N GLY A 46 6.16 7.83 -2.06
CA GLY A 46 5.85 8.36 -0.72
C GLY A 46 4.88 9.53 -0.67
N ASN A 47 4.36 10.04 -1.80
CA ASN A 47 3.43 11.17 -1.81
C ASN A 47 2.20 10.94 -0.92
N CYS A 48 1.59 9.76 -0.98
CA CYS A 48 0.43 9.41 -0.15
C CYS A 48 0.71 9.48 1.36
N VAL A 49 1.96 9.24 1.78
CA VAL A 49 2.36 9.38 3.19
C VAL A 49 2.54 10.85 3.55
N GLN A 50 3.10 11.66 2.65
CA GLN A 50 3.35 13.08 2.89
C GLN A 50 2.07 13.92 2.98
N VAL A 51 1.05 13.59 2.18
CA VAL A 51 -0.24 14.31 2.19
C VAL A 51 -1.21 13.79 3.26
N CYS A 52 -0.87 12.69 3.93
CA CYS A 52 -1.75 12.12 4.95
C CYS A 52 -1.48 12.78 6.31
N ASP A 53 -2.28 13.80 6.64
CA ASP A 53 -2.22 14.48 7.94
C ASP A 53 -2.53 13.57 9.15
N TYR A 54 -3.12 12.40 8.90
CA TYR A 54 -3.54 11.45 9.93
C TYR A 54 -2.52 10.33 10.17
N ASP A 55 -1.38 10.33 9.45
CA ASP A 55 -0.38 9.25 9.51
C ASP A 55 -1.02 7.86 9.32
N ALA A 56 -2.02 7.79 8.45
CA ALA A 56 -2.81 6.59 8.18
C ALA A 56 -2.18 5.71 7.10
N ILE A 57 -1.16 6.18 6.39
CA ILE A 57 -0.58 5.48 5.24
C ILE A 57 0.91 5.24 5.46
N LYS A 58 1.36 4.02 5.18
CA LYS A 58 2.78 3.66 5.18
C LYS A 58 3.15 2.97 3.87
N VAL A 59 4.31 3.31 3.31
CA VAL A 59 4.86 2.60 2.15
C VAL A 59 5.91 1.63 2.64
N ILE A 60 5.64 0.33 2.50
CA ILE A 60 6.59 -0.73 2.84
C ILE A 60 7.26 -1.25 1.58
N LYS A 61 8.52 -1.67 1.72
CA LYS A 61 9.22 -2.41 0.68
C LYS A 61 8.79 -3.87 0.77
N ASP A 62 8.09 -4.36 -0.23
CA ASP A 62 7.75 -5.76 -0.32
C ASP A 62 8.96 -6.53 -0.89
N ASN A 63 9.67 -7.19 0.02
CA ASN A 63 10.81 -8.03 -0.32
C ASN A 63 10.39 -9.43 -0.79
N ARG A 64 9.07 -9.74 -0.83
CA ARG A 64 8.59 -11.07 -1.27
C ARG A 64 8.76 -11.24 -2.78
N GLN A 65 8.77 -10.16 -3.56
CA GLN A 65 9.07 -10.22 -5.00
C GLN A 65 10.56 -10.37 -5.37
N ALA A 66 11.47 -10.47 -4.39
CA ALA A 66 12.85 -10.90 -4.65
C ALA A 66 13.01 -12.44 -4.58
N LEU A 67 11.91 -13.17 -4.40
CA LEU A 67 11.91 -14.60 -4.14
C LEU A 67 11.33 -15.35 -5.34
N SER A 68 12.03 -16.39 -5.79
CA SER A 68 11.59 -17.24 -6.89
C SER A 68 10.18 -17.80 -6.63
N PRO A 69 9.41 -18.18 -7.67
CA PRO A 69 8.10 -18.79 -7.51
C PRO A 69 8.11 -20.03 -6.59
N THR A 70 9.26 -20.71 -6.46
CA THR A 70 9.48 -21.81 -5.53
C THR A 70 9.40 -21.37 -4.07
N LEU A 71 9.89 -20.18 -3.74
CA LEU A 71 9.99 -19.70 -2.37
C LEU A 71 8.68 -19.05 -1.90
N ALA A 72 7.87 -18.49 -2.81
CA ALA A 72 6.50 -18.04 -2.52
C ALA A 72 5.60 -19.18 -1.98
N SER A 73 5.84 -20.42 -2.44
CA SER A 73 5.12 -21.61 -1.95
C SER A 73 5.54 -22.03 -0.54
N LEU A 74 6.75 -21.67 -0.08
CA LEU A 74 7.25 -22.01 1.26
C LEU A 74 6.76 -21.05 2.35
N PHE A 75 6.39 -19.81 1.98
CA PHE A 75 5.86 -18.82 2.93
C PHE A 75 4.36 -18.99 3.24
N LYS A 76 3.64 -19.90 2.57
CA LYS A 76 2.26 -20.25 2.93
C LYS A 76 2.17 -21.03 4.25
N ASP A 77 3.26 -21.66 4.68
CA ASP A 77 3.32 -22.54 5.85
C ASP A 77 3.99 -21.87 7.06
N LEU A 78 4.30 -20.57 7.01
CA LEU A 78 4.82 -19.87 8.19
C LEU A 78 3.63 -19.35 9.03
N PRO A 79 3.39 -19.88 10.24
CA PRO A 79 2.59 -19.16 11.21
C PRO A 79 3.29 -17.84 11.56
N GLU A 80 2.46 -16.81 11.70
CA GLU A 80 2.76 -15.44 12.16
C GLU A 80 3.88 -15.30 13.20
#